data_AF-A0A4R6C2M5-F1
#
_entry.id   AF-A0A4R6C2M5-F1
#
_cell.length_a   1.000
_cell.length_b   1.000
_cell.length_c   1.000
_cell.angle_alpha   90.00
_cell.angle_beta   90.00
_cell.angle_gamma   90.00
#
_symmetry.space_group_name_H-M   'P 1'
#
loop_
_entity.id
_entity.type
_entity.pdbx_description
1 polymer ?
#
loop_
_entity_poly.entity_id
_entity_poly.type
_entity_poly.pdbx_seq_one_letter_code
_entity_poly.pdbx_strand_id
1 'polypeptide(L)'
;MTDNKVNEEIRKEKERFLRILQNQGVKAARDELTENINRENFNNFYQNKPQNARSTNPVFKAIEELIEDYQQALNDKEEMFKQFVLHHKEFKQWLADKEK
;
A
#
# COMPACT_ATOMS: atom_id res chain seq x y z
N MET A 1 -26.08 -12.13 7.49
CA MET A 1 -25.11 -12.57 8.51
C MET A 1 -23.70 -12.81 7.94
N THR A 2 -23.57 -13.11 6.64
CA THR A 2 -22.28 -13.30 5.94
C THR A 2 -21.47 -12.01 5.78
N ASP A 3 -22.11 -10.89 5.48
CA ASP A 3 -21.41 -9.62 5.19
C ASP A 3 -20.65 -9.07 6.41
N ASN A 4 -21.20 -9.25 7.61
CA ASN A 4 -20.51 -8.84 8.85
C ASN A 4 -19.23 -9.65 9.10
N LYS A 5 -19.16 -10.91 8.69
CA LYS A 5 -17.94 -11.72 8.85
C LYS A 5 -16.86 -11.30 7.87
N VAL A 6 -17.23 -11.06 6.61
CA VAL A 6 -16.30 -10.60 5.58
C VAL A 6 -15.75 -9.21 5.92
N ASN A 7 -16.61 -8.29 6.38
CA ASN A 7 -16.18 -6.96 6.80
C ASN A 7 -15.21 -6.99 7.99
N GLU A 8 -15.45 -7.88 8.94
CA GLU A 8 -14.57 -8.05 10.10
C GLU A 8 -13.21 -8.67 9.71
N GLU A 9 -13.21 -9.59 8.75
CA GLU A 9 -11.98 -10.16 8.17
C GLU A 9 -11.18 -9.11 7.41
N ILE A 10 -11.85 -8.30 6.56
CA ILE A 10 -11.24 -7.14 5.89
C ILE A 10 -10.59 -6.21 6.91
N ARG A 11 -11.31 -5.87 7.99
CA ARG A 11 -10.79 -4.97 9.03
C ARG A 11 -9.51 -5.51 9.67
N LYS A 12 -9.51 -6.79 10.06
CA LYS A 12 -8.34 -7.44 10.68
C LYS A 12 -7.16 -7.52 9.73
N GLU A 13 -7.39 -7.89 8.48
CA GLU A 13 -6.32 -7.95 7.48
C GLU A 13 -5.79 -6.55 7.17
N LYS A 14 -6.64 -5.52 7.09
CA LYS A 14 -6.18 -4.13 6.93
C LYS A 14 -5.27 -3.71 8.08
N GLU A 15 -5.63 -4.03 9.33
CA GLU A 15 -4.78 -3.74 10.50
C GLU A 15 -3.46 -4.51 10.48
N ARG A 16 -3.45 -5.73 9.96
CA ARG A 16 -2.23 -6.52 9.78
C ARG A 16 -1.33 -5.90 8.71
N PHE A 17 -1.88 -5.60 7.53
CA PHE A 17 -1.13 -5.01 6.42
C PHE A 17 -0.67 -3.58 6.71
N LEU A 18 -1.45 -2.80 7.46
CA LEU A 18 -1.01 -1.48 7.96
C LEU A 18 0.27 -1.59 8.79
N ARG A 19 0.39 -2.61 9.66
CA ARG A 19 1.62 -2.85 10.43
C ARG A 19 2.80 -3.23 9.53
N ILE A 20 2.58 -4.02 8.49
CA ILE A 20 3.64 -4.36 7.51
C ILE A 20 4.07 -3.10 6.76
N LEU A 21 3.12 -2.30 6.27
CA LEU A 21 3.38 -1.04 5.57
C LEU A 21 4.19 -0.07 6.44
N GLN A 22 3.81 0.09 7.71
CA GLN A 22 4.49 0.99 8.64
C GLN A 22 5.90 0.52 9.02
N ASN A 23 6.09 -0.78 9.21
CA ASN A 23 7.35 -1.32 9.75
C ASN A 23 8.35 -1.75 8.68
N GLN A 24 7.86 -2.18 7.50
CA GLN A 24 8.65 -2.85 6.47
C GLN A 24 8.47 -2.23 5.07
N GLY A 25 7.47 -1.37 4.89
CA GLY A 25 7.23 -0.63 3.66
C GLY A 25 6.39 -1.36 2.61
N VAL A 26 6.15 -0.67 1.50
CA VAL A 26 5.22 -1.11 0.44
C VAL A 26 5.64 -2.40 -0.23
N LYS A 27 6.95 -2.60 -0.46
CA LYS A 27 7.44 -3.83 -1.10
C LYS A 27 7.10 -5.07 -0.27
N ALA A 28 7.38 -5.04 1.03
CA ALA A 28 7.08 -6.16 1.93
C ALA A 28 5.57 -6.46 1.98
N ALA A 29 4.73 -5.41 1.99
CA ALA A 29 3.29 -5.59 1.91
C ALA A 29 2.84 -6.23 0.59
N ARG A 30 3.42 -5.85 -0.55
CA ARG A 30 3.10 -6.48 -1.86
C ARG A 30 3.55 -7.94 -1.95
N ASP A 31 4.75 -8.23 -1.44
CA ASP A 31 5.29 -9.59 -1.39
C ASP A 31 4.38 -10.48 -0.52
N GLU A 32 3.99 -10.02 0.66
CA GLU A 32 3.05 -10.72 1.55
C GLU A 32 1.66 -10.95 0.90
N LEU A 33 1.11 -9.94 0.22
CA LEU A 33 -0.18 -10.11 -0.48
C LEU A 33 -0.07 -11.16 -1.58
N THR A 34 1.05 -11.17 -2.31
CA THR A 34 1.32 -12.15 -3.37
C THR A 34 1.41 -13.56 -2.80
N GLU A 35 2.11 -13.74 -1.67
CA GLU A 35 2.17 -15.03 -0.98
C GLU A 35 0.79 -15.51 -0.50
N ASN A 36 -0.04 -14.61 0.03
CA ASN A 36 -1.40 -14.94 0.46
C ASN A 36 -2.29 -15.40 -0.70
N ILE A 37 -2.22 -14.70 -1.85
CA ILE A 37 -2.93 -15.09 -3.07
C ILE A 37 -2.45 -16.45 -3.57
N ASN A 38 -1.14 -16.67 -3.60
CA ASN A 38 -0.56 -17.94 -4.04
C ASN A 38 -0.97 -19.09 -3.11
N ARG A 39 -1.02 -18.85 -1.79
CA ARG A 39 -1.49 -19.83 -0.81
C ARG A 39 -2.97 -20.16 -1.00
N GLU A 40 -3.81 -19.17 -1.27
CA GLU A 40 -5.24 -19.39 -1.57
C GLU A 40 -5.40 -20.21 -2.86
N ASN A 41 -4.68 -19.86 -3.93
CA ASN A 41 -4.70 -20.58 -5.19
C ASN A 41 -4.21 -22.03 -5.05
N PHE A 42 -3.14 -22.24 -4.27
CA PHE A 42 -2.66 -23.58 -3.94
C PHE A 42 -3.73 -24.37 -3.18
N ASN A 43 -4.38 -23.80 -2.19
CA ASN A 43 -5.48 -24.47 -1.48
C ASN A 43 -6.67 -24.79 -2.40
N ASN A 44 -7.01 -23.89 -3.33
CA ASN A 44 -8.05 -24.12 -4.32
C ASN A 44 -7.70 -25.28 -5.26
N PHE A 45 -6.43 -25.42 -5.65
CA PHE A 45 -5.94 -26.55 -6.45
C PHE A 45 -6.27 -27.90 -5.80
N TYR A 46 -5.95 -28.10 -4.51
CA TYR A 46 -6.24 -29.35 -3.79
C TYR A 46 -7.75 -29.61 -3.66
N GLN A 47 -8.56 -28.56 -3.72
CA GLN A 47 -10.02 -28.66 -3.66
C GLN A 47 -10.67 -28.80 -5.05
N ASN A 48 -9.89 -28.94 -6.13
CA ASN A 48 -10.36 -28.91 -7.52
C ASN A 48 -11.21 -27.67 -7.85
N LYS A 49 -10.91 -26.55 -7.20
CA LYS A 49 -11.55 -25.25 -7.46
C LYS A 49 -10.75 -24.45 -8.50
N PRO A 50 -11.38 -23.50 -9.19
CA PRO A 50 -10.68 -22.60 -10.11
C PRO A 50 -9.55 -21.85 -9.41
N GLN A 51 -8.38 -21.80 -10.05
CA GLN A 51 -7.29 -20.92 -9.66
C GLN A 51 -7.43 -19.60 -10.41
N ASN A 52 -7.33 -18.49 -9.70
CA ASN A 52 -7.40 -17.17 -10.34
C ASN A 52 -6.09 -16.43 -10.09
N ALA A 53 -5.39 -16.06 -11.18
CA ALA A 53 -4.16 -15.26 -11.10
C ALA A 53 -4.39 -13.86 -10.51
N ARG A 54 -5.64 -13.37 -10.59
CA ARG A 54 -6.13 -12.19 -9.88
C ARG A 54 -7.12 -12.64 -8.81
N SER A 55 -6.98 -12.11 -7.60
CA SER A 55 -7.89 -12.47 -6.53
C SER A 55 -9.31 -11.96 -6.80
N THR A 56 -10.29 -12.88 -6.75
CA THR A 56 -11.72 -12.53 -6.62
C THR A 56 -12.13 -12.40 -5.15
N ASN A 57 -11.21 -12.63 -4.21
CA ASN A 57 -11.45 -12.51 -2.77
C ASN A 57 -11.56 -11.02 -2.39
N PRO A 58 -12.71 -10.58 -1.83
CA PRO A 58 -12.92 -9.18 -1.46
C PRO A 58 -11.93 -8.69 -0.40
N VAL A 59 -11.37 -9.59 0.42
CA VAL A 59 -10.32 -9.27 1.39
C VAL A 59 -9.05 -8.81 0.67
N PHE A 60 -8.55 -9.62 -0.28
CA PHE A 60 -7.33 -9.29 -1.01
C PHE A 60 -7.48 -8.01 -1.84
N LYS A 61 -8.65 -7.79 -2.44
CA LYS A 61 -8.94 -6.53 -3.14
C LYS A 61 -8.84 -5.32 -2.20
N ALA A 62 -9.46 -5.41 -1.02
CA ALA A 62 -9.43 -4.33 -0.05
C ALA A 62 -8.02 -4.06 0.52
N ILE A 63 -7.14 -5.07 0.51
CA ILE A 63 -5.73 -4.94 0.89
C ILE A 63 -4.90 -4.34 -0.24
N GLU A 64 -5.15 -4.71 -1.49
CA GLU A 64 -4.52 -4.12 -2.67
C GLU A 64 -4.78 -2.60 -2.71
N GLU A 65 -6.04 -2.19 -2.55
CA GLU A 65 -6.44 -0.77 -2.45
C GLU A 65 -5.69 -0.05 -1.31
N LEU A 66 -5.58 -0.68 -0.13
CA LEU A 66 -4.84 -0.11 1.00
C LEU A 66 -3.36 0.11 0.68
N ILE A 67 -2.72 -0.84 0.01
CA ILE A 67 -1.30 -0.75 -0.37
C ILE A 67 -1.10 0.37 -1.40
N GLU A 68 -2.01 0.50 -2.37
CA GLU A 68 -1.98 1.55 -3.39
C GLU A 68 -2.15 2.94 -2.76
N ASP A 69 -3.14 3.12 -1.89
CA ASP A 69 -3.39 4.37 -1.17
C ASP A 69 -2.16 4.78 -0.34
N TYR A 70 -1.54 3.82 0.34
CA TYR A 70 -0.34 4.08 1.13
C TYR A 70 0.85 4.50 0.27
N GLN A 71 1.06 3.83 -0.88
CA GLN A 71 2.11 4.21 -1.82
C GLN A 71 1.88 5.61 -2.40
N GLN A 72 0.64 5.96 -2.74
CA GLN A 72 0.31 7.29 -3.22
C GLN A 72 0.59 8.36 -2.17
N ALA A 73 0.19 8.13 -0.92
CA ALA A 73 0.46 9.05 0.19
C ALA A 73 1.97 9.24 0.44
N LEU A 74 2.79 8.23 0.20
CA LEU A 74 4.25 8.36 0.26
C LEU A 74 4.79 9.22 -0.90
N ASN A 75 4.33 8.96 -2.13
CA ASN A 75 4.74 9.73 -3.30
C ASN A 75 4.37 11.21 -3.15
N ASP A 76 3.17 11.52 -2.65
CA ASP A 76 2.71 12.89 -2.42
C ASP A 76 3.60 13.62 -1.41
N LYS A 77 3.97 12.94 -0.31
CA LYS A 77 4.88 13.50 0.70
C LYS A 77 6.29 13.74 0.14
N GLU A 78 6.79 12.81 -0.68
CA GLU A 78 8.08 12.97 -1.34
C GLU A 78 8.08 14.18 -2.28
N GLU A 79 7.01 14.34 -3.06
CA GLU A 79 6.85 15.49 -3.96
C GLU A 79 6.77 16.80 -3.18
N MET A 80 5.96 16.87 -2.11
CA MET A 80 5.91 18.04 -1.24
C MET A 80 7.28 18.40 -0.66
N PHE A 81 8.06 17.40 -0.26
CA PHE A 81 9.42 17.64 0.25
C PHE A 81 10.37 18.17 -0.83
N LYS A 82 10.31 17.63 -2.06
CA LYS A 82 11.10 18.14 -3.19
C LYS A 82 10.77 19.61 -3.49
N GLN A 83 9.48 19.95 -3.52
CA GLN A 83 9.02 21.33 -3.72
C GLN A 83 9.51 22.26 -2.60
N PHE A 84 9.43 21.82 -1.34
CA PHE A 84 9.96 22.58 -0.21
C PHE A 84 11.47 22.85 -0.36
N VAL A 85 12.26 21.83 -0.71
CA VAL A 85 13.71 21.97 -0.90
C VAL A 85 14.03 22.93 -2.05
N LEU A 86 13.28 22.85 -3.16
CA LEU A 86 13.43 23.76 -4.30
C LEU A 86 13.18 25.21 -3.90
N HIS A 87 12.02 25.49 -3.27
CA HIS A 87 11.67 26.85 -2.86
C HIS A 87 12.63 27.41 -1.81
N HIS A 88 13.11 26.58 -0.88
CA HIS A 88 14.12 27.01 0.09
C HIS A 88 15.43 27.44 -0.59
N LYS A 89 15.84 26.72 -1.64
CA LYS A 89 17.03 27.07 -2.43
C LYS A 89 16.83 28.37 -3.20
N GLU A 90 15.68 28.55 -3.84
CA GLU A 90 15.32 29.78 -4.55
C GLU A 90 15.30 30.99 -3.61
N PHE A 91 14.72 30.84 -2.43
CA PHE A 91 14.68 31.89 -1.41
C PHE A 91 16.08 32.30 -0.93
N LYS A 92 16.97 31.32 -0.67
CA LYS A 92 18.36 31.60 -0.31
C LYS A 92 19.13 32.31 -1.41
N GLN A 93 18.91 31.93 -2.67
CA GLN A 93 19.54 32.61 -3.81
C GLN A 93 19.07 34.06 -3.90
N TRP A 94 17.76 34.30 -3.75
CA TRP A 94 17.18 35.63 -3.74
C TRP A 94 17.77 36.52 -2.63
N LEU A 95 17.97 36.00 -1.42
CA LEU A 95 18.63 36.74 -0.34
C LEU A 95 20.07 37.13 -0.72
N ALA A 96 20.86 36.19 -1.25
CA ALA A 96 22.25 36.44 -1.65
C ALA A 96 22.37 37.48 -2.77
N ASP A 97 21.37 37.56 -3.66
CA ASP A 97 21.33 38.56 -4.74
C ASP A 97 20.90 39.95 -4.24
N LYS A 98 20.23 40.06 -3.08
CA LYS A 98 19.83 41.33 -2.47
C LYS A 98 20.92 41.96 -1.59
N GLU A 99 21.89 41.17 -1.14
CA GLU A 99 23.02 41.61 -0.33
C GLU A 99 24.23 42.08 -1.18
N LYS A 100 24.12 42.03 -2.52
CA LYS A 100 25.09 42.57 -3.49
C LYS A 100 24.64 43.90 -4.06
#